data_AF-A0A925T024-F1
#
_entry.id   AF-A0A925T024-F1
#
_cell.length_a   1.000
_cell.length_b   1.000
_cell.length_c   1.000
_cell.angle_alpha   90.00
_cell.angle_beta   90.00
_cell.angle_gamma   90.00
#
_symmetry.space_group_name_H-M   'P 1'
#
loop_
_entity.id
_entity.type
_entity.pdbx_description
1 polymer ?
#
loop_
_entity_poly.entity_id
_entity_poly.type
_entity_poly.pdbx_seq_one_letter_code
_entity_poly.pdbx_strand_id
1 'polypeptide(L)'
;MKNRISRRQFLSTSAATPVALAVATQLTSSHAVAAANPGKGAWVRWLDDRAPATAQGVTWGTPWPRGVLKSARDLALRDAAGKVSALQSWPLAFWPDGSLKWTGHALAPAADIGNGPFEVVAGKGAKTVNALTIRETDAHVEIDTGKFVCRLPREGAAVIASIQRDGREQVRDGKLVLLRQDRPNPGEGVTTTETFVSAIEKLTLEHRGNARAVVKIEGKHAGAGR
;
A
#
# COMPACT_ATOMS: atom_id res chain seq x y z
N MET A 1 -32.15 48.69 -5.18
CA MET A 1 -32.33 47.41 -4.46
C MET A 1 -31.96 46.29 -5.42
N LYS A 2 -30.86 45.55 -5.18
CA LYS A 2 -30.38 44.48 -6.09
C LYS A 2 -30.81 43.12 -5.51
N ASN A 3 -31.75 42.45 -6.18
CA ASN A 3 -32.22 41.11 -5.81
C ASN A 3 -31.09 40.09 -5.88
N ARG A 4 -30.71 39.50 -4.74
CA ARG A 4 -29.80 38.35 -4.69
C ARG A 4 -30.59 37.08 -5.00
N ILE A 5 -30.24 36.42 -6.10
CA ILE A 5 -30.75 35.10 -6.47
C ILE A 5 -30.28 34.10 -5.41
N SER A 6 -31.24 33.40 -4.78
CA SER A 6 -30.95 32.38 -3.78
C SER A 6 -30.48 31.08 -4.43
N ARG A 7 -29.56 30.36 -3.78
CA ARG A 7 -29.05 29.03 -4.20
C ARG A 7 -30.16 28.01 -4.47
N ARG A 8 -31.37 28.23 -3.92
CA ARG A 8 -32.58 27.42 -4.16
C ARG A 8 -33.26 27.69 -5.51
N GLN A 9 -33.17 28.92 -6.06
CA GLN A 9 -33.72 29.26 -7.38
C GLN A 9 -32.81 28.81 -8.53
N PHE A 10 -31.51 28.63 -8.28
CA PHE A 10 -30.59 28.11 -9.29
C PHE A 10 -30.82 26.61 -9.57
N LEU A 11 -31.31 25.86 -8.57
CA LEU A 11 -31.53 24.42 -8.69
C LEU A 11 -32.90 24.04 -9.29
N SER A 12 -33.83 24.98 -9.47
CA SER A 12 -35.19 24.67 -9.95
C SER A 12 -35.46 24.97 -11.42
N THR A 13 -34.48 25.42 -12.21
CA THR A 13 -34.73 25.98 -13.57
C THR A 13 -33.88 25.38 -14.69
N SER A 14 -33.51 24.10 -14.58
CA SER A 14 -32.80 23.40 -15.66
C SER A 14 -33.56 22.14 -16.08
N ALA A 15 -34.72 22.34 -16.70
CA ALA A 15 -35.46 21.31 -17.40
C ALA A 15 -35.72 21.74 -18.85
N ALA A 16 -35.25 20.89 -19.78
CA ALA A 16 -35.59 20.75 -21.20
C ALA A 16 -35.05 21.77 -22.24
N THR A 17 -34.07 21.35 -23.05
CA THR A 17 -34.31 20.87 -24.43
C THR A 17 -33.04 20.24 -25.06
N PRO A 18 -33.17 19.23 -25.93
CA PRO A 18 -32.07 18.37 -26.38
C PRO A 18 -31.54 18.78 -27.76
N VAL A 19 -30.21 18.81 -27.94
CA VAL A 19 -29.58 18.67 -29.26
C VAL A 19 -28.47 17.65 -29.15
N ALA A 20 -28.64 16.58 -29.92
CA ALA A 20 -27.80 15.42 -29.98
C ALA A 20 -26.41 15.76 -30.52
N LEU A 21 -25.37 15.40 -29.77
CA LEU A 21 -24.13 14.87 -30.31
C LEU A 21 -23.65 13.78 -29.34
N ALA A 22 -24.38 12.65 -29.34
CA ALA A 22 -23.91 11.44 -28.68
C ALA A 22 -22.79 10.82 -29.53
N VAL A 23 -21.60 11.41 -29.50
CA VAL A 23 -20.40 10.60 -29.68
C VAL A 23 -20.25 9.84 -28.37
N ALA A 24 -21.00 8.74 -28.27
CA ALA A 24 -20.65 7.70 -27.33
C ALA A 24 -19.29 7.19 -27.77
N THR A 25 -18.21 7.76 -27.25
CA THR A 25 -17.00 6.98 -27.03
C THR A 25 -17.44 5.86 -26.11
N GLN A 26 -17.90 4.76 -26.72
CA GLN A 26 -17.89 3.48 -26.06
C GLN A 26 -16.44 3.27 -25.67
N LEU A 27 -16.09 3.68 -24.45
CA LEU A 27 -15.04 3.04 -23.70
C LEU A 27 -15.58 1.62 -23.51
N THR A 28 -15.47 0.79 -24.56
CA THR A 28 -15.38 -0.63 -24.37
C THR A 28 -14.11 -0.78 -23.54
N SER A 29 -14.29 -0.79 -22.23
CA SER A 29 -13.36 -1.47 -21.34
C SER A 29 -13.44 -2.94 -21.76
N SER A 30 -12.80 -3.27 -22.88
CA SER A 30 -12.42 -4.62 -23.19
C SER A 30 -11.49 -4.98 -22.04
N HIS A 31 -12.06 -5.56 -20.99
CA HIS A 31 -11.29 -6.34 -20.05
C HIS A 31 -10.72 -7.44 -20.92
N ALA A 32 -9.49 -7.24 -21.38
CA ALA A 32 -8.78 -8.24 -22.13
C ALA A 32 -8.91 -9.52 -21.31
N VAL A 33 -9.45 -10.57 -21.94
CA VAL A 33 -9.53 -11.87 -21.29
C VAL A 33 -8.10 -12.19 -20.88
N ALA A 34 -7.85 -12.30 -19.57
CA ALA A 34 -6.51 -12.52 -19.05
C ALA A 34 -5.87 -13.66 -19.85
N ALA A 35 -4.74 -13.38 -20.52
CA ALA A 35 -4.06 -14.34 -21.39
C ALA A 35 -3.90 -15.69 -20.68
N ALA A 36 -3.97 -16.83 -21.37
CA ALA A 36 -3.79 -18.12 -20.70
C ALA A 36 -2.39 -18.22 -20.05
N ASN A 37 -2.26 -19.00 -18.97
CA ASN A 37 -0.95 -19.26 -18.38
C ASN A 37 -0.06 -20.04 -19.38
N PRO A 38 1.25 -19.73 -19.50
CA PRO A 38 2.14 -20.39 -20.47
C PRO A 38 2.29 -21.91 -20.30
N GLY A 39 1.94 -22.46 -19.14
CA GLY A 39 1.98 -23.90 -18.89
C GLY A 39 1.61 -24.24 -17.45
N LYS A 40 1.95 -25.46 -17.02
CA LYS A 40 1.87 -25.85 -15.61
C LYS A 40 2.89 -25.02 -14.82
N GLY A 41 2.48 -24.45 -13.69
CA GLY A 41 3.35 -23.61 -12.88
C GLY A 41 2.56 -22.61 -12.05
N ALA A 42 3.26 -21.89 -11.18
CA ALA A 42 2.68 -20.85 -10.33
C ALA A 42 2.83 -19.47 -11.01
N TRP A 43 2.01 -19.25 -12.04
CA TRP A 43 2.08 -18.05 -12.87
C TRP A 43 1.35 -16.85 -12.25
N VAL A 44 1.97 -15.68 -12.36
CA VAL A 44 1.44 -14.39 -11.91
C VAL A 44 1.65 -13.31 -12.97
N ARG A 45 0.82 -12.27 -12.91
CA ARG A 45 0.81 -11.15 -13.87
C ARG A 45 0.34 -9.87 -13.20
N TRP A 46 0.57 -8.75 -13.90
CA TRP A 46 -0.07 -7.49 -13.56
C TRP A 46 -1.58 -7.56 -13.77
N LEU A 47 -2.35 -6.88 -12.92
CA LEU A 47 -3.81 -6.89 -13.00
C LEU A 47 -4.31 -6.33 -14.35
N ASP A 48 -3.60 -5.33 -14.89
CA ASP A 48 -3.90 -4.69 -16.18
C ASP A 48 -2.98 -5.17 -17.32
N ASP A 49 -2.34 -6.34 -17.16
CA ASP A 49 -1.35 -6.93 -18.10
C ASP A 49 -0.16 -6.00 -18.45
N ARG A 50 0.05 -4.95 -17.66
CA ARG A 50 1.12 -3.96 -17.84
C ARG A 50 1.75 -3.59 -16.51
N ALA A 51 3.07 -3.44 -16.52
CA ALA A 51 3.80 -2.91 -15.38
C ALA A 51 3.31 -1.49 -15.06
N PRO A 52 3.23 -1.13 -13.77
CA PRO A 52 2.89 0.23 -13.37
C PRO A 52 3.95 1.20 -13.90
N ALA A 53 3.51 2.36 -14.38
CA ALA A 53 4.40 3.40 -14.92
C ALA A 53 5.42 3.90 -13.89
N THR A 54 5.07 3.83 -12.60
CA THR A 54 5.97 4.13 -11.49
C THR A 54 6.36 2.84 -10.80
N ALA A 55 7.66 2.62 -10.64
CA ALA A 55 8.17 1.49 -9.87
C ALA A 55 7.67 1.58 -8.41
N GLN A 56 6.85 0.62 -8.03
CA GLN A 56 6.32 0.47 -6.67
C GLN A 56 6.64 -0.92 -6.15
N GLY A 57 6.79 -1.04 -4.83
CA GLY A 57 6.88 -2.35 -4.19
C GLY A 57 5.52 -3.02 -4.23
N VAL A 58 5.49 -4.31 -4.52
CA VAL A 58 4.22 -5.05 -4.68
C VAL A 58 4.21 -6.29 -3.81
N THR A 59 3.01 -6.66 -3.35
CA THR A 59 2.78 -7.86 -2.52
C THR A 59 1.58 -8.63 -3.06
N TRP A 60 1.71 -9.95 -3.16
CA TRP A 60 0.66 -10.83 -3.65
C TRP A 60 0.73 -12.19 -2.95
N GLY A 61 -0.29 -13.02 -3.16
CA GLY A 61 -0.34 -14.41 -2.70
C GLY A 61 -0.29 -15.40 -3.87
N THR A 62 0.35 -16.55 -3.64
CA THR A 62 0.41 -17.66 -4.61
C THR A 62 -0.08 -18.95 -3.96
N PRO A 63 -1.07 -19.66 -4.55
CA PRO A 63 -1.51 -20.97 -4.06
C PRO A 63 -0.59 -22.09 -4.54
N TRP A 64 -0.50 -23.16 -3.74
CA TRP A 64 0.29 -24.35 -4.05
C TRP A 64 -0.52 -25.64 -3.89
N PRO A 65 -0.35 -26.61 -4.80
CA PRO A 65 -0.95 -27.93 -4.63
C PRO A 65 -0.40 -28.63 -3.37
N ARG A 66 -1.24 -29.45 -2.73
CA ARG A 66 -0.87 -30.23 -1.55
C ARG A 66 0.34 -31.12 -1.85
N GLY A 67 1.31 -31.15 -0.93
CA GLY A 67 2.52 -31.96 -1.00
C GLY A 67 3.66 -31.36 -1.82
N VAL A 68 3.42 -30.31 -2.62
CA VAL A 68 4.41 -29.80 -3.58
C VAL A 68 5.48 -28.91 -2.93
N LEU A 69 5.07 -27.96 -2.10
CA LEU A 69 5.99 -26.99 -1.51
C LEU A 69 6.03 -27.15 0.01
N LYS A 70 7.22 -27.36 0.59
CA LYS A 70 7.40 -27.55 2.04
C LYS A 70 7.97 -26.31 2.75
N SER A 71 8.54 -25.36 2.02
CA SER A 71 9.21 -24.19 2.58
C SER A 71 9.08 -22.98 1.65
N ALA A 72 9.04 -21.78 2.23
CA ALA A 72 9.00 -20.50 1.50
C ALA A 72 10.38 -19.82 1.41
N ARG A 73 11.46 -20.46 1.90
CA ARG A 73 12.80 -19.81 2.00
C ARG A 73 13.47 -19.58 0.64
N ASP A 74 13.30 -20.52 -0.28
CA ASP A 74 13.98 -20.52 -1.57
C ASP A 74 12.93 -20.43 -2.69
N LEU A 75 12.25 -19.29 -2.76
CA LEU A 75 11.35 -18.96 -3.86
C LEU A 75 11.90 -17.76 -4.61
N ALA A 76 11.70 -17.75 -5.92
CA ALA A 76 12.16 -16.69 -6.80
C ALA A 76 11.09 -16.34 -7.83
N LEU A 77 11.19 -15.13 -8.38
CA LEU A 77 10.33 -14.70 -9.49
C LEU A 77 11.11 -14.84 -10.79
N ARG A 78 10.61 -15.65 -11.72
CA ARG A 78 11.20 -15.86 -13.04
C ARG A 78 10.35 -15.20 -14.12
N ASP A 79 10.98 -14.48 -15.04
CA ASP A 79 10.30 -13.94 -16.22
C ASP A 79 10.31 -14.92 -17.41
N ALA A 80 9.64 -14.56 -18.50
CA ALA A 80 9.57 -15.38 -19.71
C ALA A 80 10.94 -15.59 -20.40
N ALA A 81 11.93 -14.72 -20.14
CA ALA A 81 13.30 -14.87 -20.64
C ALA A 81 14.17 -15.74 -19.71
N GLY A 82 13.62 -16.23 -18.60
CA GLY A 82 14.32 -17.05 -17.62
C GLY A 82 15.15 -16.26 -16.60
N LYS A 83 15.10 -14.91 -16.63
CA LYS A 83 15.78 -14.07 -15.64
C LYS A 83 15.09 -14.24 -14.29
N VAL A 84 15.90 -14.45 -13.26
CA VAL A 84 15.42 -14.66 -11.89
C VAL A 84 15.64 -13.41 -11.05
N SER A 85 14.57 -12.92 -10.41
CA SER A 85 14.56 -11.76 -9.53
C SER A 85 14.49 -12.17 -8.06
N ALA A 86 15.04 -11.32 -7.18
CA ALA A 86 14.95 -11.50 -5.74
C ALA A 86 13.49 -11.42 -5.28
N LEU A 87 13.05 -12.39 -4.49
CA LEU A 87 11.66 -12.48 -4.02
C LEU A 87 11.63 -12.77 -2.53
N GLN A 88 11.09 -11.85 -1.73
CA GLN A 88 10.82 -12.13 -0.32
C GLN A 88 9.54 -12.95 -0.22
N SER A 89 9.57 -14.07 0.51
CA SER A 89 8.43 -14.98 0.61
C SER A 89 8.20 -15.48 2.04
N TRP A 90 6.94 -15.71 2.39
CA TRP A 90 6.53 -16.22 3.71
C TRP A 90 5.29 -17.12 3.61
N PRO A 91 5.09 -18.06 4.54
CA PRO A 91 3.87 -18.88 4.57
C PRO A 91 2.65 -18.05 4.96
N LEU A 92 1.50 -18.31 4.32
CA LEU A 92 0.20 -17.76 4.69
C LEU A 92 -0.78 -18.83 5.17
N ALA A 93 -0.71 -20.03 4.60
CA ALA A 93 -1.55 -21.15 5.00
C ALA A 93 -0.86 -22.48 4.69
N PHE A 94 -1.24 -23.52 5.45
CA PHE A 94 -0.71 -24.88 5.33
C PHE A 94 -1.85 -25.86 5.00
N TRP A 95 -1.50 -26.92 4.29
CA TRP A 95 -2.32 -28.13 4.15
C TRP A 95 -2.15 -29.03 5.39
N PRO A 96 -3.06 -30.01 5.62
CA PRO A 96 -2.94 -30.94 6.75
C PRO A 96 -1.67 -31.80 6.77
N ASP A 97 -0.99 -31.98 5.63
CA ASP A 97 0.30 -32.70 5.54
C ASP A 97 1.53 -31.80 5.84
N GLY A 98 1.29 -30.58 6.32
CA GLY A 98 2.31 -29.57 6.59
C GLY A 98 2.90 -28.89 5.36
N SER A 99 2.47 -29.25 4.13
CA SER A 99 2.87 -28.51 2.93
C SER A 99 2.22 -27.13 2.89
N LEU A 100 2.86 -26.18 2.23
CA LEU A 100 2.33 -24.84 2.02
C LEU A 100 1.13 -24.90 1.08
N LYS A 101 0.03 -24.27 1.49
CA LYS A 101 -1.18 -24.06 0.69
C LYS A 101 -1.16 -22.70 0.02
N TRP A 102 -0.71 -21.68 0.76
CA TRP A 102 -0.54 -20.31 0.26
C TRP A 102 0.77 -19.73 0.78
N THR A 103 1.46 -19.00 -0.10
CA THR A 103 2.59 -18.14 0.27
C THR A 103 2.27 -16.69 -0.07
N GLY A 104 2.78 -15.77 0.75
CA GLY A 104 2.83 -14.36 0.44
C GLY A 104 4.19 -14.02 -0.14
N HIS A 105 4.23 -13.05 -1.05
CA HIS A 105 5.44 -12.60 -1.72
C HIS A 105 5.53 -11.08 -1.72
N ALA A 106 6.74 -10.56 -1.66
CA ALA A 106 7.02 -9.15 -1.88
C ALA A 106 8.18 -8.96 -2.85
N LEU A 107 7.97 -8.08 -3.82
CA LEU A 107 8.98 -7.61 -4.76
C LEU A 107 9.25 -6.13 -4.47
N ALA A 108 10.53 -5.78 -4.29
CA ALA A 108 10.94 -4.39 -4.12
C ALA A 108 10.71 -3.58 -5.41
N PRO A 109 10.56 -2.24 -5.33
CA PRO A 109 10.43 -1.40 -6.52
C PRO A 109 11.58 -1.64 -7.51
N ALA A 110 11.26 -2.02 -8.75
CA ALA A 110 12.23 -2.23 -9.83
C ALA A 110 11.67 -1.65 -11.12
N ALA A 111 12.44 -0.75 -11.78
CA ALA A 111 12.02 -0.09 -13.02
C ALA A 111 11.88 -1.06 -14.20
N ASP A 112 12.69 -2.13 -14.23
CA ASP A 112 12.85 -2.99 -15.40
C ASP A 112 12.26 -4.40 -15.20
N ILE A 113 11.21 -4.52 -14.39
CA ILE A 113 10.58 -5.83 -14.15
C ILE A 113 9.77 -6.33 -15.36
N GLY A 114 9.30 -5.43 -16.23
CA GLY A 114 8.54 -5.76 -17.43
C GLY A 114 7.07 -6.16 -17.16
N ASN A 115 6.35 -6.50 -18.23
CA ASN A 115 4.91 -6.78 -18.18
C ASN A 115 4.55 -8.23 -17.78
N GLY A 116 5.55 -9.10 -17.64
CA GLY A 116 5.34 -10.53 -17.44
C GLY A 116 5.01 -11.29 -18.73
N PRO A 117 4.41 -12.50 -18.64
CA PRO A 117 4.03 -13.19 -17.41
C PRO A 117 5.26 -13.58 -16.58
N PHE A 118 5.03 -13.81 -15.28
CA PHE A 118 6.05 -14.27 -14.35
C PHE A 118 5.65 -15.60 -13.73
N GLU A 119 6.62 -16.36 -13.27
CA GLU A 119 6.40 -17.58 -12.52
C GLU A 119 7.11 -17.51 -11.16
N VAL A 120 6.39 -17.86 -10.10
CA VAL A 120 7.00 -18.12 -8.80
C VAL A 120 7.55 -19.54 -8.82
N VAL A 121 8.87 -19.67 -8.72
CA VAL A 121 9.57 -20.95 -8.82
C VAL A 121 10.30 -21.27 -7.53
N ALA A 122 10.42 -22.56 -7.22
CA ALA A 122 11.32 -23.04 -6.18
C ALA A 122 12.77 -22.96 -6.68
N GLY A 123 13.64 -22.39 -5.87
CA GLY A 123 15.05 -22.20 -6.18
C GLY A 123 15.62 -20.94 -5.54
N LYS A 124 16.94 -20.88 -5.48
CA LYS A 124 17.63 -19.69 -4.99
C LYS A 124 17.39 -18.53 -5.96
N GLY A 125 16.71 -17.49 -5.48
CA GLY A 125 16.55 -16.25 -6.23
C GLY A 125 17.84 -15.42 -6.29
N ALA A 126 17.81 -14.34 -7.06
CA ALA A 126 18.84 -13.33 -6.99
C ALA A 126 18.88 -12.69 -5.58
N LYS A 127 20.02 -12.09 -5.22
CA LYS A 127 20.11 -11.29 -3.99
C LYS A 127 19.30 -10.01 -4.14
N THR A 128 18.63 -9.59 -3.06
CA THR A 128 17.92 -8.30 -3.03
C THR A 128 18.93 -7.16 -3.20
N VAL A 129 18.76 -6.36 -4.25
CA VAL A 129 19.50 -5.11 -4.46
C VAL A 129 18.84 -4.02 -3.61
N ASN A 130 19.62 -3.22 -2.88
CA ASN A 130 19.14 -2.21 -1.92
C ASN A 130 18.18 -2.79 -0.87
N ALA A 131 18.64 -3.83 -0.15
CA ALA A 131 17.87 -4.42 0.92
C ALA A 131 17.53 -3.39 2.02
N LEU A 132 16.31 -3.47 2.53
CA LEU A 132 15.87 -2.67 3.68
C LEU A 132 16.79 -2.91 4.88
N THR A 133 17.19 -1.82 5.54
CA THR A 133 17.86 -1.88 6.84
C THR A 133 16.89 -1.40 7.92
N ILE A 134 16.71 -2.20 8.96
CA ILE A 134 15.78 -1.88 10.06
C ILE A 134 16.53 -1.96 11.38
N ARG A 135 16.57 -0.82 12.08
CA ARG A 135 17.18 -0.68 13.41
C ARG A 135 16.10 -0.39 14.43
N GLU A 136 16.13 -1.11 15.54
CA GLU A 136 15.18 -0.95 16.63
C GLU A 136 15.91 -0.46 17.86
N THR A 137 15.34 0.53 18.52
CA THR A 137 15.76 1.04 19.83
C THR A 137 14.54 1.06 20.74
N ASP A 138 14.76 1.33 22.03
CA ASP A 138 13.67 1.53 22.98
C ASP A 138 12.82 2.76 22.66
N ALA A 139 13.38 3.75 21.94
CA ALA A 139 12.68 4.98 21.59
C ALA A 139 11.95 4.91 20.23
N HIS A 140 12.51 4.22 19.24
CA HIS A 140 11.99 4.23 17.87
C HIS A 140 12.45 3.04 17.03
N VAL A 141 11.76 2.85 15.90
CA VAL A 141 12.18 2.01 14.77
C VAL A 141 12.63 2.90 13.61
N GLU A 142 13.84 2.67 13.11
CA GLU A 142 14.40 3.34 11.94
C GLU A 142 14.40 2.37 10.75
N ILE A 143 13.82 2.80 9.63
CA ILE A 143 13.75 2.03 8.38
C ILE A 143 14.48 2.81 7.30
N ASP A 144 15.55 2.24 6.78
CA ASP A 144 16.29 2.73 5.61
C ASP A 144 15.96 1.88 4.39
N THR A 145 15.48 2.54 3.34
CA THR A 145 15.13 1.94 2.05
C THR A 145 16.24 2.03 0.99
N GLY A 146 17.38 2.65 1.34
CA GLY A 146 18.41 3.09 0.41
C GLY A 146 18.03 4.35 -0.39
N LYS A 147 16.77 4.80 -0.30
CA LYS A 147 16.28 6.04 -0.95
C LYS A 147 15.85 7.11 0.07
N PHE A 148 15.36 6.67 1.21
CA PHE A 148 15.04 7.52 2.36
C PHE A 148 15.12 6.72 3.65
N VAL A 149 15.32 7.43 4.75
CA VAL A 149 15.30 6.91 6.11
C VAL A 149 14.07 7.45 6.82
N CYS A 150 13.25 6.57 7.38
CA CYS A 150 12.05 6.92 8.14
C CYS A 150 12.22 6.51 9.61
N ARG A 151 11.91 7.41 10.54
CA ARG A 151 11.92 7.13 11.99
C ARG A 151 10.50 7.13 12.54
N LEU A 152 10.15 6.02 13.18
CA LEU A 152 8.83 5.74 13.74
C LEU A 152 8.99 5.61 15.26
N PRO A 153 8.56 6.60 16.07
CA PRO A 153 8.72 6.54 17.52
C PRO A 153 7.76 5.52 18.12
N ARG A 154 8.13 4.97 19.28
CA ARG A 154 7.29 3.99 20.01
C ARG A 154 6.23 4.63 20.91
N GLU A 155 6.34 5.92 21.17
CA GLU A 155 5.48 6.70 22.06
C GLU A 155 5.36 8.15 21.58
N GLY A 156 4.47 8.90 22.23
CA GLY A 156 4.24 10.32 21.93
C GLY A 156 3.25 10.55 20.78
N ALA A 157 3.21 11.79 20.28
CA ALA A 157 2.14 12.20 19.36
C ALA A 157 2.47 12.01 17.88
N ALA A 158 3.74 12.05 17.49
CA ALA A 158 4.16 11.95 16.09
C ALA A 158 4.25 10.50 15.64
N VAL A 159 3.36 10.02 14.75
CA VAL A 159 3.44 8.67 14.17
C VAL A 159 4.63 8.50 13.23
N ILE A 160 5.13 9.59 12.66
CA ILE A 160 6.38 9.66 11.90
C ILE A 160 7.21 10.79 12.49
N ALA A 161 8.29 10.47 13.19
CA ALA A 161 9.16 11.48 13.78
C ALA A 161 9.89 12.27 12.68
N SER A 162 10.48 11.57 11.71
CA SER A 162 11.08 12.20 10.54
C SER A 162 11.21 11.28 9.33
N ILE A 163 11.29 11.90 8.15
CA ILE A 163 11.73 11.27 6.90
C ILE A 163 12.90 12.07 6.35
N GLN A 164 14.03 11.39 6.12
CA GLN A 164 15.24 11.98 5.57
C GLN A 164 15.55 11.39 4.20
N ARG A 165 16.01 12.22 3.29
CA ARG A 165 16.51 11.83 1.97
C ARG A 165 17.82 12.56 1.71
N ASP A 166 18.83 11.83 1.24
CA ASP A 166 20.18 12.37 0.96
C ASP A 166 20.76 13.13 2.17
N GLY A 167 20.54 12.59 3.38
CA GLY A 167 20.98 13.18 4.65
C GLY A 167 20.24 14.44 5.10
N ARG A 168 19.19 14.85 4.38
CA ARG A 168 18.38 16.04 4.69
C ARG A 168 16.98 15.64 5.13
N GLU A 169 16.55 16.19 6.25
CA GLU A 169 15.19 16.02 6.74
C GLU A 169 14.19 16.74 5.82
N GLN A 170 13.22 15.98 5.30
CA GLN A 170 12.16 16.45 4.42
C GLN A 170 10.82 16.57 5.16
N VAL A 171 10.61 15.72 6.16
CA VAL A 171 9.40 15.65 6.97
C VAL A 171 9.79 15.53 8.42
N ARG A 172 9.05 16.23 9.29
CA ARG A 172 9.17 16.15 10.75
C ARG A 172 7.77 16.14 11.38
N ASP A 173 7.62 15.44 12.51
CA ASP A 173 6.44 15.47 13.38
C ASP A 173 5.12 15.16 12.66
N GLY A 174 5.11 14.11 11.83
CA GLY A 174 3.90 13.62 11.18
C GLY A 174 2.93 13.07 12.22
N LYS A 175 1.74 13.68 12.34
CA LYS A 175 0.71 13.36 13.34
C LYS A 175 -0.62 13.04 12.65
N LEU A 176 -1.41 12.18 13.28
CA LEU A 176 -2.83 12.05 12.95
C LEU A 176 -3.58 13.14 13.72
N VAL A 177 -4.51 13.83 13.05
CA VAL A 177 -5.28 14.94 13.64
C VAL A 177 -6.76 14.64 13.49
N LEU A 178 -7.50 14.77 14.59
CA LEU A 178 -8.95 14.65 14.65
C LEU A 178 -9.54 15.97 15.13
N LEU A 179 -10.55 16.47 14.42
CA LEU A 179 -11.34 17.61 14.83
C LEU A 179 -12.74 17.12 15.21
N ARG A 180 -13.21 17.52 16.40
CA ARG A 180 -14.55 17.22 16.89
C ARG A 180 -15.31 18.51 17.13
N GLN A 181 -16.55 18.56 16.70
CA GLN A 181 -17.48 19.63 17.04
C GLN A 181 -18.45 19.16 18.12
N ASP A 182 -18.85 20.06 18.99
CA ASP A 182 -19.86 19.82 20.01
C ASP A 182 -21.28 19.72 19.43
N ARG A 183 -21.50 20.27 18.22
CA ARG A 183 -22.80 20.29 17.53
C ARG A 183 -22.68 20.24 15.99
N PRO A 184 -23.67 19.66 15.28
CA PRO A 184 -23.59 19.41 13.82
C PRO A 184 -23.90 20.61 12.91
N ASN A 185 -24.43 21.73 13.40
CA ASN A 185 -24.77 22.88 12.54
C ASN A 185 -24.56 24.21 13.28
N PRO A 186 -23.74 25.15 12.75
CA PRO A 186 -23.72 26.53 13.25
C PRO A 186 -25.00 27.23 12.76
N GLY A 187 -26.10 27.05 13.49
CA GLY A 187 -27.28 27.92 13.38
C GLY A 187 -26.98 29.28 14.02
N GLU A 188 -27.95 29.84 14.74
CA GLU A 188 -27.69 30.94 15.67
C GLU A 188 -27.03 30.36 16.95
N GLY A 189 -25.71 30.18 16.94
CA GLY A 189 -24.96 29.72 18.11
C GLY A 189 -23.48 29.50 17.85
N VAL A 190 -22.66 29.62 18.89
CA VAL A 190 -21.21 29.36 18.83
C VAL A 190 -20.97 27.85 18.81
N THR A 191 -20.23 27.36 17.81
CA THR A 191 -19.74 25.98 17.73
C THR A 191 -18.32 25.93 18.27
N THR A 192 -18.05 25.01 19.20
CA THR A 192 -16.69 24.78 19.71
C THR A 192 -16.07 23.61 18.96
N THR A 193 -14.84 23.80 18.46
CA THR A 193 -14.06 22.73 17.84
C THR A 193 -12.95 22.31 18.78
N GLU A 194 -12.93 21.03 19.14
CA GLU A 194 -11.86 20.38 19.89
C GLU A 194 -10.88 19.72 18.91
N THR A 195 -9.58 19.92 19.13
CA THR A 195 -8.52 19.25 18.36
C THR A 195 -7.88 18.16 19.18
N PHE A 196 -7.72 16.99 18.58
CA PHE A 196 -7.00 15.85 19.13
C PHE A 196 -5.88 15.46 18.17
N VAL A 197 -4.79 14.94 18.72
CA VAL A 197 -3.68 14.39 17.94
C VAL A 197 -3.48 12.92 18.28
N SER A 198 -2.80 12.17 17.42
CA SER A 198 -2.37 10.81 17.75
C SER A 198 -1.63 10.78 19.09
N ALA A 199 -1.82 9.71 19.84
CA ALA A 199 -1.03 9.31 20.99
C ALA A 199 -0.72 7.83 20.81
N ILE A 200 0.56 7.51 20.60
CA ILE A 200 1.02 6.14 20.33
C ILE A 200 1.04 5.37 21.65
N GLU A 201 0.42 4.19 21.64
CA GLU A 201 0.41 3.26 22.77
C GLU A 201 1.28 2.03 22.49
N LYS A 202 1.42 1.64 21.21
CA LYS A 202 2.25 0.50 20.82
C LYS A 202 2.75 0.60 19.39
N LEU A 203 3.99 0.19 19.17
CA LEU A 203 4.57 -0.02 17.85
C LEU A 203 5.07 -1.46 17.73
N THR A 204 4.61 -2.17 16.70
CA THR A 204 4.98 -3.56 16.41
C THR A 204 5.57 -3.65 14.99
N LEU A 205 6.77 -4.24 14.86
CA LEU A 205 7.30 -4.66 13.56
C LEU A 205 6.70 -6.03 13.20
N GLU A 206 5.59 -6.03 12.47
CA GLU A 206 4.84 -7.26 12.13
C GLU A 206 5.57 -8.13 11.11
N HIS A 207 6.27 -7.49 10.16
CA HIS A 207 7.04 -8.21 9.16
C HIS A 207 8.40 -7.55 8.98
N ARG A 208 9.46 -8.32 9.16
CA ARG A 208 10.84 -7.95 8.87
C ARG A 208 11.30 -8.67 7.62
N GLY A 209 11.80 -7.94 6.63
CA GLY A 209 12.34 -8.54 5.43
C GLY A 209 13.13 -7.56 4.59
N ASN A 210 13.89 -8.11 3.64
CA ASN A 210 14.85 -7.35 2.85
C ASN A 210 14.20 -6.52 1.73
N ALA A 211 13.02 -6.91 1.25
CA ALA A 211 12.27 -6.20 0.22
C ALA A 211 11.09 -5.41 0.78
N ARG A 212 10.48 -5.89 1.88
CA ARG A 212 9.33 -5.29 2.54
C ARG A 212 9.41 -5.45 4.05
N ALA A 213 9.10 -4.36 4.75
CA ALA A 213 8.80 -4.33 6.17
C ALA A 213 7.36 -3.86 6.41
N VAL A 214 6.75 -4.26 7.54
CA VAL A 214 5.44 -3.80 7.99
C VAL A 214 5.55 -3.37 9.43
N VAL A 215 5.21 -2.11 9.69
CA VAL A 215 5.10 -1.57 11.05
C VAL A 215 3.65 -1.22 11.33
N LYS A 216 3.13 -1.78 12.42
CA LYS A 216 1.81 -1.47 12.97
C LYS A 216 1.99 -0.51 14.14
N ILE A 217 1.28 0.61 14.08
CA ILE A 217 1.23 1.62 15.14
C ILE A 217 -0.21 1.63 15.69
N GLU A 218 -0.34 1.45 16.99
CA GLU A 218 -1.61 1.40 17.72
C GLU A 218 -1.64 2.55 18.74
N GLY A 219 -2.82 3.10 18.97
CA GLY A 219 -3.02 4.19 19.90
C GLY A 219 -4.39 4.83 19.74
N LYS A 220 -4.49 6.08 20.21
CA LYS A 220 -5.74 6.85 20.24
C LYS A 220 -5.53 8.29 19.80
N HIS A 221 -6.62 9.04 19.72
CA HIS A 221 -6.57 10.50 19.60
C HIS A 221 -6.71 11.12 21.00
N ALA A 222 -5.73 11.92 21.40
CA ALA A 222 -5.59 12.55 22.71
C ALA A 222 -5.69 14.08 22.57
N GLY A 223 -6.34 14.73 23.53
CA GLY A 223 -6.54 16.18 23.56
C GLY A 223 -5.56 16.85 24.52
N ALA A 224 -5.50 18.18 24.54
CA ALA A 224 -4.59 18.94 25.41
C ALA A 224 -4.80 18.75 26.94
N GLY A 225 -5.70 17.85 27.37
CA GLY A 225 -5.93 17.52 28.78
C GLY A 225 -6.36 16.07 29.05
N ARG A 226 -6.20 15.14 28.10
CA ARG A 226 -6.52 13.70 28.23
C ARG A 226 -5.68 12.84 27.31
#